data_AF-A0A2H9U4G6-F1
#
_entry.id   AF-A0A2H9U4G6-F1
#
_cell.length_a   1.000
_cell.length_b   1.000
_cell.length_c   1.000
_cell.angle_alpha   90.00
_cell.angle_beta   90.00
_cell.angle_gamma   90.00
#
_symmetry.space_group_name_H-M   'P 1'
#
loop_
_entity.id
_entity.type
_entity.pdbx_description
1 polymer ?
#
loop_
_entity_poly.entity_id
_entity_poly.type
_entity_poly.pdbx_seq_one_letter_code
_entity_poly.pdbx_strand_id
1 'polypeptide(L)' 'MAQGYYELKKSTTDTTQPYYFVLKAANHEVIATSEMYKTKQAAQNGIESVQANGSTQTVKDLT' A
#
# COMPACT_ATOMS: atom_id res chain seq x y z
N MET A 1 -15.48 -14.44 -0.36
CA MET A 1 -14.76 -13.28 -0.92
C MET A 1 -13.91 -12.68 0.18
N ALA A 2 -12.64 -13.04 0.28
CA ALA A 2 -11.74 -12.45 1.28
C ALA A 2 -11.37 -11.04 0.81
N GLN A 3 -12.17 -10.04 1.17
CA GLN A 3 -11.86 -8.65 0.85
C GLN A 3 -10.81 -8.14 1.83
N GLY A 4 -9.57 -8.01 1.34
CA GLY A 4 -8.57 -7.21 2.02
C GLY A 4 -8.90 -5.71 1.93
N TYR A 5 -8.21 -4.90 2.73
CA TYR A 5 -8.44 -3.46 2.79
C TYR A 5 -7.13 -2.68 2.96
N TYR A 6 -7.13 -1.44 2.47
CA TYR A 6 -5.99 -0.53 2.57
C TYR A 6 -6.11 0.33 3.83
N GLU A 7 -5.03 0.44 4.60
CA GLU A 7 -4.92 1.39 5.70
C GLU A 7 -3.86 2.44 5.37
N LEU A 8 -4.27 3.70 5.22
CA LEU A 8 -3.35 4.83 5.09
C LEU A 8 -2.85 5.25 6.48
N LYS A 9 -1.54 5.28 6.65
CA LYS A 9 -0.87 5.55 7.91
C LYS A 9 0.05 6.76 7.75
N LYS A 10 0.26 7.46 8.87
CA LYS A 10 1.27 8.50 9.01
C LYS A 10 2.31 8.02 10.01
N SER A 11 3.58 8.09 9.64
CA SER A 11 4.73 7.84 10.50
C SER A 11 4.71 8.82 11.67
N THR A 12 5.00 8.30 12.86
CA THR A 12 5.17 9.08 14.08
C THR A 12 6.59 9.63 14.21
N THR A 13 7.52 9.12 13.42
CA THR A 13 8.88 9.65 13.32
C THR A 13 8.89 10.89 12.45
N ASP A 14 9.70 11.88 12.80
CA ASP A 14 9.91 13.05 11.97
C ASP A 14 10.67 12.65 10.69
N THR A 15 9.96 12.61 9.57
CA THR A 15 10.52 12.29 8.25
C THR A 15 9.91 13.21 7.20
N THR A 16 10.66 13.45 6.13
CA THR A 16 10.19 14.24 4.99
C THR A 16 9.09 13.54 4.18
N GLN A 17 8.87 12.24 4.42
CA GLN A 17 7.89 11.39 3.75
C GLN A 17 7.10 10.60 4.77
N PRO A 18 6.19 11.23 5.54
CA PRO A 18 5.58 10.55 6.66
C PRO A 18 4.41 9.64 6.25
N TYR A 19 3.88 9.70 5.03
CA TYR A 19 2.68 8.95 4.66
C TYR A 19 3.02 7.61 4.00
N TYR A 20 2.29 6.56 4.32
CA TYR A 20 2.42 5.25 3.66
C TYR A 20 1.09 4.51 3.81
N PHE A 21 0.93 3.39 3.11
CA PHE A 21 -0.23 2.53 3.29
C PHE A 21 0.18 1.07 3.40
N VAL A 22 -0.67 0.28 4.05
CA VAL A 22 -0.55 -1.17 4.10
C VAL A 22 -1.80 -1.81 3.51
N LEU A 23 -1.62 -2.92 2.80
CA LEU A 23 -2.71 -3.79 2.40
C LEU A 23 -2.82 -4.92 3.41
N LYS A 24 -4.00 -5.06 4.01
CA LYS A 24 -4.32 -6.16 4.91
C LYS A 24 -5.23 -7.17 4.25
N ALA A 25 -4.96 -8.45 4.48
CA ALA A 25 -5.87 -9.53 4.09
C ALA A 25 -7.07 -9.60 5.05
N ALA A 26 -8.06 -10.44 4.70
CA ALA A 26 -9.26 -10.64 5.51
C ALA A 26 -8.97 -11.20 6.93
N ASN A 27 -7.79 -11.81 7.12
CA ASN A 27 -7.29 -12.26 8.42
C ASN A 27 -6.55 -11.16 9.20
N HIS A 28 -6.65 -9.90 8.77
CA HIS A 28 -6.00 -8.72 9.35
C HIS A 28 -4.47 -8.68 9.27
N GLU A 29 -3.85 -9.66 8.61
CA GLU A 29 -2.40 -9.67 8.39
C GLU A 29 -2.01 -8.69 7.28
N VAL A 30 -0.89 -8.00 7.47
CA VAL A 30 -0.31 -7.12 6.45
C VAL A 30 0.37 -7.99 5.39
N ILE A 31 -0.14 -7.91 4.16
CA ILE A 31 0.39 -8.67 3.02
C ILE A 31 1.22 -7.81 2.06
N ALA A 32 1.07 -6.48 2.13
CA ALA A 32 1.93 -5.55 1.41
C ALA A 32 2.08 -4.23 2.18
N THR A 33 3.25 -3.61 2.07
CA THR A 33 3.53 -2.28 2.61
C THR A 33 4.03 -1.41 1.46
N SER A 34 3.48 -0.21 1.34
CA SER A 34 3.92 0.74 0.31
C SER A 34 5.25 1.38 0.64
N GLU A 35 5.83 2.05 -0.36
CA GLU A 35 6.83 3.09 -0.12
C GLU A 35 6.28 4.26 0.71
N MET A 36 7.18 5.12 1.19
CA MET A 36 6.83 6.33 1.92
C MET A 36 6.65 7.52 0.98
N TYR A 37 5.61 8.31 1.22
CA TYR A 37 5.19 9.47 0.44
C TYR A 37 5.26 10.78 1.26
N LYS A 38 5.58 11.87 0.57
CA LYS A 38 5.58 13.24 1.13
C LYS A 38 4.20 13.71 1.59
N THR A 39 3.16 13.38 0.81
CA THR A 39 1.81 13.89 1.04
C THR A 39 0.80 12.74 1.12
N LYS A 40 -0.29 12.98 1.86
CA LYS A 40 -1.42 12.03 1.94
C LYS A 40 -1.99 11.73 0.55
N GLN A 41 -2.08 12.75 -0.30
CA GLN A 41 -2.63 12.60 -1.65
C GLN A 41 -1.74 11.73 -2.54
N ALA A 42 -0.41 11.85 -2.44
CA ALA A 42 0.49 10.96 -3.15
C ALA A 42 0.31 9.49 -2.72
N ALA A 43 0.12 9.23 -1.42
CA ALA A 43 -0.18 7.89 -0.92
C ALA A 43 -1.54 7.36 -1.42
N GLN A 44 -2.56 8.22 -1.52
CA GLN A 44 -3.87 7.86 -2.09
C GLN A 44 -3.78 7.49 -3.57
N ASN A 45 -3.04 8.28 -4.36
CA ASN A 45 -2.77 7.96 -5.77
C ASN A 45 -2.00 6.63 -5.89
N GLY A 46 -1.10 6.33 -4.94
CA GLY A 46 -0.43 5.04 -4.84
C GLY A 46 -1.42 3.88 -4.62
N ILE A 47 -2.41 4.05 -3.73
CA ILE A 47 -3.47 3.05 -3.52
C ILE A 47 -4.27 2.83 -4.81
N GLU A 48 -4.69 3.89 -5.49
CA GLU A 48 -5.44 3.79 -6.77
C GLU A 48 -4.63 3.03 -7.82
N SER A 49 -3.33 3.31 -7.93
CA SER A 49 -2.42 2.60 -8.82
C SER A 49 -2.33 1.11 -8.50
N VAL A 50 -2.19 0.76 -7.20
CA VAL A 50 -2.16 -0.65 -6.78
C VAL A 50 -3.51 -1.33 -6.99
N GLN A 51 -4.63 -0.64 -6.81
CA GLN A 51 -5.95 -1.21 -7.12
C GLN A 51 -6.12 -1.50 -8.62
N ALA A 52 -5.64 -0.59 -9.47
CA ALA A 52 -5.72 -0.76 -10.92
C ALA A 52 -4.82 -1.90 -11.42
N ASN A 53 -3.61 -2.06 -10.86
CA ASN A 53 -2.60 -2.99 -11.38
C ASN A 53 -2.46 -4.29 -10.57
N GLY A 54 -2.78 -4.27 -9.28
CA GLY A 54 -2.49 -5.35 -8.32
C GLY A 54 -3.33 -6.61 -8.49
N SER A 55 -4.38 -6.56 -9.30
CA SER A 55 -5.16 -7.76 -9.70
C SER A 55 -4.47 -8.56 -10.82
N THR A 56 -3.34 -8.08 -11.35
CA THR A 56 -2.56 -8.81 -12.34
C THR A 56 -2.03 -10.13 -11.78
N GLN A 57 -2.20 -11.21 -12.54
CA GLN A 57 -1.61 -12.52 -12.22
C GLN A 57 -0.21 -12.68 -12.80
N THR A 58 0.23 -11.71 -13.62
CA THR A 58 1.54 -11.75 -14.28
C THR A 58 2.62 -11.40 -13.26
N VAL A 59 3.35 -12.41 -12.80
CA VAL A 59 4.55 -12.26 -11.97
C VAL A 59 5.78 -12.54 -12.83
N LYS A 60 6.68 -11.57 -12.92
CA LYS A 60 7.99 -11.76 -13.57
C LYS A 60 9.03 -11.98 -12.48
N ASP A 61 9.51 -13.21 -12.38
CA ASP A 61 10.63 -13.56 -11.51
C ASP A 61 11.94 -13.12 -12.20
N LEU A 62 12.70 -12.24 -11.53
CA LEU A 62 13.98 -11.71 -12.01
C LEU A 62 15.13 -12.03 -11.02
N THR A 63 14.93 -13.03 -10.18
CA THR A 63 15.85 -13.42 -9.09
C THR A 63 16.87 -14.46 -9.54
#